data_AF-A0A6C0I7B5-F1
#
_entry.id   AF-A0A6C0I7B5-F1
#
_cell.length_a   1.000
_cell.length_b   1.000
_cell.length_c   1.000
_cell.angle_alpha   90.00
_cell.angle_beta   90.00
_cell.angle_gamma   90.00
#
_symmetry.space_group_name_H-M   'P 1'
#
loop_
_entity.id
_entity.type
_entity.pdbx_description
1 polymer ?
#
loop_
_entity_poly.entity_id
_entity_poly.type
_entity_poly.pdbx_seq_one_letter_code
_entity_poly.pdbx_strand_id
1 'polypeptide(L)' 'METRSQTIYNKRPLYEVNIDFDEASEAWRQNKKQVSPGHFKYICTVLKKDGKTCYKNCYKNNDYCWAHRGYQKEKEKE' A
#
# COMPACT_ATOMS: atom_id res chain seq x y z
N MET A 1 38.18 11.47 19.51
CA MET A 1 37.76 10.06 19.36
C MET A 1 36.56 9.87 20.26
N GLU A 2 35.36 9.79 19.68
CA GLU A 2 34.14 9.74 20.48
C GLU A 2 33.95 8.33 21.06
N THR A 3 33.60 8.24 22.35
CA THR A 3 33.40 6.95 23.00
C THR A 3 32.06 6.35 22.57
N ARG A 4 31.97 5.01 22.54
CA ARG A 4 30.78 4.25 22.10
C ARG A 4 29.48 4.62 22.83
N SER A 5 29.59 5.17 24.04
CA SER A 5 28.47 5.70 24.83
C SER A 5 27.95 7.06 24.34
N GLN A 6 28.80 7.89 23.73
CA GLN A 6 28.45 9.24 23.25
C GLN A 6 27.74 9.19 21.88
N THR A 7 27.96 8.16 21.07
CA THR A 7 27.36 8.04 19.72
C THR A 7 25.87 7.64 19.74
N ILE A 8 25.37 7.08 20.85
CA ILE A 8 23.95 6.71 21.02
C ILE A 8 23.11 7.96 21.35
N TYR A 9 23.68 8.92 22.09
CA TYR A 9 22.98 10.14 22.51
C TYR A 9 22.73 11.11 21.34
N ASN A 10 23.65 11.14 20.36
CA ASN A 10 23.56 11.97 19.14
C ASN A 10 22.68 11.37 18.02
N LYS A 11 22.13 10.15 18.20
CA LYS A 11 21.28 9.46 17.22
C LYS A 11 19.83 9.29 17.69
N ARG A 12 19.38 10.13 18.61
CA ARG A 12 17.96 10.14 18.98
C ARG A 12 17.15 10.69 17.81
N PRO A 13 16.13 9.96 17.30
CA PRO A 13 15.30 10.46 16.23
C PRO A 13 14.57 11.72 16.72
N LEU A 14 14.52 12.75 15.87
CA LEU A 14 13.82 14.02 16.13
C LEU A 14 12.31 13.84 16.35
N TYR A 15 11.77 12.69 15.97
CA TYR A 15 10.35 12.36 16.06
C TYR A 15 10.18 11.00 16.74
N GLU A 16 9.08 10.88 17.48
CA GLU A 16 8.63 9.61 18.02
C GLU A 16 8.25 8.68 16.86
N VAL A 17 8.96 7.55 16.75
CA VAL A 17 8.76 6.59 15.66
C VAL A 17 7.69 5.59 16.09
N ASN A 18 6.43 5.97 15.87
CA ASN A 18 5.28 5.07 16.03
C ASN A 18 4.96 4.43 14.68
N ILE A 19 5.69 3.36 14.32
CA ILE A 19 5.43 2.60 13.09
C ILE A 19 4.58 1.38 13.44
N ASP A 20 3.31 1.42 13.06
CA ASP A 20 2.45 0.25 13.09
C ASP A 20 2.69 -0.59 11.82
N PHE A 21 3.43 -1.69 11.99
CA PHE A 21 3.72 -2.63 10.91
C PHE A 21 2.52 -3.53 10.57
N ASP A 22 1.62 -3.76 11.53
CA ASP A 22 0.46 -4.62 11.34
C ASP A 22 -0.54 -3.91 10.42
N GLU A 23 -0.85 -2.63 10.72
CA GLU A 23 -1.71 -1.80 9.88
C GLU A 23 -1.15 -1.67 8.45
N ALA A 24 0.15 -1.39 8.33
CA ALA A 24 0.82 -1.27 7.04
C ALA A 24 0.77 -2.59 6.24
N SER A 25 0.93 -3.73 6.92
CA SER A 25 0.83 -5.06 6.33
C SER A 25 -0.59 -5.35 5.83
N GLU A 26 -1.60 -5.01 6.62
CA GLU A 26 -3.00 -5.17 6.24
C GLU A 26 -3.36 -4.31 5.03
N ALA A 27 -2.99 -3.03 5.02
CA ALA A 27 -3.20 -2.13 3.90
C ALA A 27 -2.51 -2.64 2.61
N TRP A 28 -1.31 -3.21 2.74
CA TRP A 28 -0.59 -3.82 1.62
C TRP A 28 -1.32 -5.05 1.06
N ARG A 29 -1.86 -5.90 1.94
CA ARG A 29 -2.65 -7.08 1.57
C ARG A 29 -4.03 -6.72 1.02
N GLN A 30 -4.59 -5.57 1.39
CA GLN A 30 -5.82 -5.07 0.78
C GLN A 30 -5.62 -4.70 -0.70
N ASN A 31 -4.45 -4.18 -1.07
CA ASN A 31 -4.13 -3.82 -2.45
C ASN A 31 -3.58 -4.98 -3.30
N LYS A 32 -3.22 -6.11 -2.67
CA LYS A 32 -2.62 -7.26 -3.33
C LYS A 32 -3.30 -8.56 -2.95
N LYS A 33 -3.74 -9.32 -3.94
CA LYS A 33 -4.25 -10.67 -3.73
C LYS A 33 -3.13 -11.70 -3.85
N GLN A 34 -3.06 -12.60 -2.88
CA GLN A 34 -2.25 -13.80 -2.99
C GLN A 34 -2.89 -14.77 -4.00
N VAL A 35 -2.16 -15.10 -5.07
CA VAL A 35 -2.63 -16.01 -6.12
C VAL A 35 -2.08 -17.41 -5.90
N SER A 36 -0.85 -17.52 -5.42
CA SER A 36 -0.20 -18.76 -5.01
C SER A 36 0.81 -18.46 -3.89
N PRO A 37 1.37 -19.47 -3.19
CA PRO A 37 2.38 -19.25 -2.16
C PRO A 37 3.54 -18.39 -2.70
N GLY A 38 3.81 -17.25 -2.06
CA GLY A 38 4.86 -16.32 -2.48
C GLY A 38 4.54 -15.43 -3.71
N HIS A 39 3.40 -15.62 -4.38
CA HIS A 39 3.02 -14.79 -5.53
C HIS A 39 1.80 -13.91 -5.22
N PHE A 40 2.03 -12.60 -5.34
CA PHE A 40 1.01 -11.57 -5.14
C PHE A 40 0.76 -10.82 -6.45
N LYS A 41 -0.50 -10.48 -6.72
CA LYS A 41 -0.89 -9.62 -7.83
C LYS A 41 -1.68 -8.43 -7.31
N TYR A 42 -1.48 -7.27 -7.92
CA TYR A 42 -2.30 -6.09 -7.65
C TYR A 42 -3.75 -6.32 -8.03
N ILE A 43 -4.66 -5.80 -7.21
CA ILE A 43 -6.09 -5.84 -7.47
C ILE A 43 -6.62 -4.47 -7.87
N CYS A 44 -7.68 -4.48 -8.67
CA CYS A 44 -8.42 -3.31 -9.09
C CYS A 44 -9.15 -2.69 -7.90
N THR A 45 -8.86 -1.41 -7.66
CA THR A 45 -9.38 -0.61 -6.53
C THR A 45 -10.74 0.04 -6.79
N VAL A 46 -11.30 -0.13 -7.98
CA VAL A 46 -12.59 0.47 -8.35
C VAL A 46 -13.72 -0.13 -7.52
N LEU A 47 -14.51 0.75 -6.92
CA LEU A 47 -15.76 0.42 -6.23
C LEU A 47 -16.86 0.18 -7.27
N LYS A 48 -17.56 -0.94 -7.15
CA LYS A 48 -18.79 -1.20 -7.92
C LYS A 48 -19.94 -0.37 -7.34
N LYS A 49 -21.03 -0.26 -8.10
CA LYS A 49 -22.28 0.38 -7.66
C LYS A 49 -22.83 -0.20 -6.34
N ASP A 50 -22.50 -1.45 -6.06
CA ASP A 50 -22.89 -2.16 -4.82
C ASP A 50 -22.01 -1.83 -3.60
N GLY A 51 -21.07 -0.88 -3.72
CA GLY A 51 -20.12 -0.53 -2.65
C GLY A 51 -18.96 -1.52 -2.45
N LYS A 52 -18.93 -2.64 -3.19
CA LYS A 52 -17.86 -3.64 -3.14
C LYS A 52 -16.72 -3.32 -4.10
N THR A 53 -15.48 -3.57 -3.69
CA THR A 53 -14.32 -3.45 -4.58
C THR A 53 -14.35 -4.49 -5.70
N CYS A 54 -13.74 -4.17 -6.84
CA CYS A 54 -13.70 -5.05 -8.00
C CYS A 54 -12.97 -6.38 -7.71
N TYR A 55 -11.86 -6.31 -6.95
CA TYR A 55 -11.02 -7.44 -6.54
C TYR A 55 -10.46 -8.31 -7.69
N LYS A 56 -10.62 -7.85 -8.95
CA LYS A 56 -10.02 -8.46 -10.14
C LYS A 56 -8.57 -8.03 -10.26
N ASN A 57 -7.72 -8.90 -10.81
CA ASN A 57 -6.32 -8.57 -11.05
C ASN A 57 -6.19 -7.35 -11.98
N CYS A 58 -5.24 -6.49 -11.65
CA CYS A 58 -4.81 -5.40 -12.51
C CYS A 58 -4.30 -5.93 -13.85
N TYR A 59 -4.57 -5.19 -14.91
CA TYR A 59 -4.13 -5.55 -16.25
C TYR A 59 -2.87 -4.77 -16.61
N LYS A 60 -1.76 -5.51 -16.84
CA LYS A 60 -0.43 -4.93 -17.15
C LYS A 60 0.01 -3.94 -16.06
N ASN A 61 0.46 -2.74 -16.46
CA ASN A 61 0.97 -1.68 -15.59
C ASN A 61 -0.11 -0.64 -15.27
N ASN A 62 -1.38 -1.04 -15.22
CA ASN A 62 -2.47 -0.14 -14.89
C ASN A 62 -3.02 -0.48 -13.50
N ASP A 63 -3.56 0.51 -12.80
CA ASP A 63 -4.16 0.33 -11.47
C ASP A 63 -5.55 -0.33 -11.52
N TYR A 64 -6.02 -0.62 -12.74
CA TYR A 64 -7.35 -1.12 -13.02
C TYR A 64 -7.30 -2.46 -13.75
N CYS A 65 -8.35 -3.25 -13.54
CA CYS A 65 -8.57 -4.47 -14.31
C CYS A 65 -8.98 -4.14 -15.75
N TRP A 66 -8.93 -5.13 -16.63
CA TRP A 66 -9.29 -4.96 -18.04
C TRP A 66 -10.69 -4.35 -18.27
N ALA A 67 -11.65 -4.69 -17.40
CA ALA A 67 -13.02 -4.16 -17.43
C ALA A 67 -13.12 -2.68 -17.01
N HIS A 68 -12.14 -2.18 -16.24
CA HIS A 68 -12.11 -0.82 -15.72
C HIS A 68 -10.96 0.01 -16.31
N ARG A 69 -10.43 -0.38 -17.47
CA ARG A 69 -9.32 0.32 -18.14
C ARG A 69 -9.58 1.79 -18.46
N GLY A 70 -10.86 2.18 -18.56
CA GLY A 70 -11.30 3.56 -18.81
C GLY A 70 -11.75 4.30 -17.56
N TYR A 71 -11.54 3.74 -16.36
CA TYR A 71 -11.92 4.40 -15.12
C TYR A 71 -10.99 5.60 -14.88
N GLN A 72 -11.57 6.80 -14.93
CA GLN A 72 -10.92 8.03 -14.51
C GLN A 72 -11.38 8.29 -13.08
N LYS A 73 -10.46 8.22 -12.12
CA LYS A 73 -10.76 8.67 -10.76
C LYS A 73 -10.92 10.19 -10.85
N GLU A 74 -12.14 10.70 -10.64
CA GLU A 74 -12.34 12.14 -10.51
C GLU A 74 -11.47 12.57 -9.33
N LYS A 75 -10.39 13.30 -9.63
CA LYS A 75 -9.52 13.82 -8.58
C LYS A 75 -10.38 14.72 -7.72
N GLU A 76 -10.54 14.35 -6.44
CA GLU A 76 -11.09 15.24 -5.43
C GLU A 76 -10.29 16.53 -5.53
N LYS A 77 -11.01 17.61 -5.86
CA LYS A 77 -10.51 18.97 -5.82
C LYS A 77 -10.17 19.25 -4.36
N GLU A 78 -8.88 19.36 -4.07
CA GLU A 78 -8.37 19.98 -2.85
C GLU A 78 -7.81 21.36 -3.20
#